data_AF-H3CL53-F1
#
_entry.id   AF-H3CL53-F1
#
_cell.length_a   1.000
_cell.length_b   1.000
_cell.length_c   1.000
_cell.angle_alpha   90.00
_cell.angle_beta   90.00
_cell.angle_gamma   90.00
#
_symmetry.space_group_name_H-M   'P 1'
#
loop_
_entity.id
_entity.type
_entity.pdbx_description
1 polymer ?
#
loop_
_entity_poly.entity_id
_entity_poly.type
_entity_poly.pdbx_seq_one_letter_code
_entity_poly.pdbx_strand_id
1 'polypeptide(L)'
;MENYIVYNELGAGSSCVVYKGRKKGTLGFVALISAGKAMKPFLTNHVYICSKLHHPNVVSFYEWYETNTHLWCVVELCTGPSLR
;
A
#
# COMPACT_ATOMS: atom_id res chain seq x y z
N MET A 1 9.10 5.19 4.66
CA MET A 1 9.66 4.32 3.59
C MET A 1 10.98 3.65 3.96
N GLU A 2 11.80 4.18 4.88
CA GLU A 2 13.12 3.59 5.20
C GLU A 2 13.08 2.17 5.77
N ASN A 3 11.93 1.75 6.34
CA ASN A 3 11.71 0.42 6.91
C ASN A 3 11.28 -0.65 5.90
N TYR A 4 11.09 -0.30 4.62
CA TYR A 4 10.59 -1.23 3.60
C TYR A 4 11.57 -1.34 2.44
N ILE A 5 11.72 -2.56 1.92
CA ILE A 5 12.47 -2.86 0.71
C ILE A 5 11.44 -3.05 -0.41
N VAL A 6 11.53 -2.23 -1.45
CA VAL A 6 10.69 -2.33 -2.65
C VAL A 6 11.32 -3.36 -3.60
N TYR A 7 10.49 -4.26 -4.14
CA TYR A 7 10.89 -5.25 -5.14
C TYR A 7 10.31 -4.87 -6.51
N ASN A 8 9.54 -5.77 -7.10
CA ASN A 8 8.95 -5.63 -8.42
C ASN A 8 7.59 -4.93 -8.35
N GLU A 9 7.23 -4.28 -9.46
CA GLU A 9 5.87 -3.84 -9.72
C GLU A 9 4.94 -5.06 -9.85
N LEU A 10 3.76 -4.98 -9.23
CA LEU A 10 2.69 -5.97 -9.31
C LEU A 10 1.59 -5.51 -10.27
N GLY A 11 1.39 -4.19 -10.38
CA GLY A 11 0.49 -3.62 -11.37
C GLY A 11 0.37 -2.10 -11.23
N ALA A 12 0.00 -1.47 -12.33
CA ALA A 12 -0.28 -0.04 -12.41
C ALA A 12 -1.78 0.20 -12.64
N GLY A 13 -2.35 1.11 -11.87
CA GLY A 13 -3.64 1.74 -12.12
C GLY A 13 -3.48 3.10 -12.79
N SER A 14 -4.58 3.84 -12.92
CA SER A 14 -4.61 5.15 -13.58
C SER A 14 -3.82 6.24 -12.86
N SER A 15 -3.66 6.15 -11.54
CA SER A 15 -2.98 7.18 -10.73
C SER A 15 -2.14 6.60 -9.59
N CYS A 16 -2.01 5.28 -9.56
CA CYS A 16 -1.26 4.56 -8.53
C CYS A 16 -0.55 3.35 -9.14
N VAL A 17 0.58 2.98 -8.55
CA VAL A 17 1.35 1.80 -8.91
C VAL A 17 1.57 0.97 -7.65
N VAL A 18 1.36 -0.33 -7.75
CA VAL A 18 1.49 -1.28 -6.65
C VAL A 18 2.77 -2.06 -6.82
N TYR A 19 3.59 -2.07 -5.78
CA TYR A 19 4.85 -2.81 -5.71
C TYR A 19 4.77 -3.89 -4.65
N LYS A 20 5.49 -4.99 -4.89
CA LYS A 20 5.79 -5.95 -3.83
C LYS A 20 6.84 -5.35 -2.91
N GLY A 21 6.62 -5.40 -1.61
CA GLY A 21 7.53 -4.93 -0.60
C GLY A 21 7.83 -5.99 0.46
N ARG A 22 8.88 -5.77 1.24
CA ARG A 22 9.16 -6.51 2.47
C ARG A 22 9.55 -5.53 3.56
N LYS A 23 9.05 -5.77 4.78
CA LYS A 23 9.47 -4.99 5.95
C LYS A 23 10.85 -5.46 6.40
N LYS A 24 11.78 -4.51 6.61
CA LYS A 24 13.13 -4.81 7.12
C LYS A 24 13.01 -5.47 8.50
N GLY A 25 13.79 -6.52 8.72
CA GLY A 25 13.79 -7.28 9.97
C GLY A 25 12.69 -8.33 10.11
N THR A 26 11.73 -8.44 9.18
CA THR A 26 10.74 -9.53 9.19
C THR A 26 10.76 -10.32 7.88
N LEU A 27 10.16 -11.52 7.89
CA LEU A 27 9.91 -12.32 6.69
C LEU A 27 8.57 -11.97 6.02
N GLY A 28 7.85 -10.96 6.54
CA GLY A 28 6.54 -10.55 6.05
C GLY A 28 6.64 -9.71 4.77
N PHE A 29 5.94 -10.15 3.73
CA PHE A 29 5.74 -9.38 2.50
C PHE A 29 4.53 -8.46 2.63
N VAL A 30 4.60 -7.32 1.97
CA VAL A 30 3.57 -6.28 1.96
C VAL A 30 3.35 -5.78 0.54
N ALA A 31 2.21 -5.15 0.28
CA ALA A 31 1.99 -4.38 -0.92
C ALA A 31 2.21 -2.89 -0.63
N LEU A 32 3.01 -2.25 -1.49
CA LEU A 32 3.36 -0.83 -1.41
C LEU A 32 2.66 -0.11 -2.55
N ILE A 33 1.70 0.74 -2.24
CA ILE A 33 0.97 1.53 -3.21
C ILE A 33 1.60 2.91 -3.28
N SER A 34 2.15 3.27 -4.43
CA SER A 34 2.64 4.62 -4.74
C SER A 34 1.57 5.38 -5.49
N ALA A 35 1.17 6.55 -5.00
CA ALA A 35 0.20 7.43 -5.65
C ALA A 35 0.78 8.84 -5.84
N GLY A 36 0.31 9.54 -6.86
CA GLY A 36 0.64 10.95 -7.06
C GLY A 36 0.08 11.84 -5.95
N LYS A 37 0.74 12.98 -5.66
CA LYS A 37 0.30 13.91 -4.61
C LYS A 37 -1.10 14.48 -4.78
N ALA A 38 -1.60 14.56 -6.02
CA ALA A 38 -2.97 14.98 -6.30
C ALA A 38 -4.02 14.08 -5.61
N MET A 39 -3.69 12.82 -5.33
CA MET A 39 -4.58 11.85 -4.67
C MET A 39 -4.62 11.98 -3.15
N LYS A 40 -3.92 12.96 -2.55
CA LYS A 40 -3.85 13.15 -1.10
C LYS A 40 -5.22 13.15 -0.39
N PRO A 41 -6.22 13.95 -0.78
CA PRO A 41 -7.51 13.96 -0.08
C PRO A 41 -8.21 12.61 -0.13
N PHE A 42 -8.12 11.89 -1.27
CA PHE A 42 -8.69 10.56 -1.43
C PHE A 42 -7.96 9.54 -0.54
N LEU A 43 -6.63 9.55 -0.56
CA LEU A 43 -5.82 8.61 0.22
C LEU A 43 -6.03 8.81 1.73
N THR A 44 -6.09 10.05 2.21
CA THR A 44 -6.32 10.34 3.63
C THR A 44 -7.67 9.79 4.12
N ASN A 45 -8.74 9.97 3.33
CA ASN A 45 -10.05 9.40 3.66
C ASN A 45 -10.00 7.87 3.66
N HIS A 46 -9.36 7.27 2.66
CA HIS A 46 -9.21 5.82 2.57
C HIS A 46 -8.43 5.24 3.76
N VAL A 47 -7.30 5.86 4.13
CA VAL A 47 -6.51 5.49 5.30
C VAL A 47 -7.34 5.62 6.58
N TYR A 48 -8.12 6.69 6.73
CA TYR A 48 -8.98 6.88 7.89
C TYR A 48 -9.99 5.73 8.04
N ILE A 49 -10.65 5.33 6.95
CA ILE A 49 -11.61 4.22 6.95
C ILE A 49 -10.90 2.90 7.22
N CYS A 50 -9.84 2.58 6.48
CA CYS A 50 -9.12 1.31 6.60
C CYS A 50 -8.45 1.12 7.97
N SER A 51 -7.99 2.20 8.61
CA SER A 51 -7.41 2.12 9.96
C SER A 51 -8.40 1.66 11.03
N LYS A 52 -9.71 1.74 10.74
CA LYS A 52 -10.77 1.27 11.64
C LYS A 52 -11.31 -0.11 11.26
N LEU A 53 -10.91 -0.65 10.12
CA LEU A 53 -11.41 -1.93 9.60
C LEU A 53 -10.38 -3.03 9.87
N HIS A 54 -10.69 -3.89 10.86
CA HIS A 54 -9.90 -5.08 11.16
C HIS A 54 -10.78 -6.31 11.00
N HIS A 55 -10.67 -6.99 9.86
CA HIS A 55 -11.44 -8.17 9.54
C HIS A 55 -10.65 -9.11 8.63
N PRO A 56 -10.71 -10.45 8.81
CA PRO A 56 -9.92 -11.40 8.01
C PRO A 56 -10.22 -11.38 6.50
N ASN A 57 -11.33 -10.79 6.08
CA ASN A 57 -11.71 -10.66 4.66
C ASN A 57 -11.58 -9.23 4.11
N VAL A 58 -10.99 -8.31 4.88
CA VAL A 58 -10.70 -6.95 4.44
C VAL A 58 -9.19 -6.76 4.48
N VAL A 59 -8.62 -6.23 3.40
CA VAL A 59 -7.18 -5.98 3.31
C VAL A 59 -6.73 -5.12 4.47
N SER A 60 -5.75 -5.62 5.23
CA SER A 60 -5.22 -4.92 6.39
C SER A 60 -4.38 -3.71 5.96
N PHE A 61 -4.69 -2.55 6.52
CA PHE A 61 -3.85 -1.36 6.40
C PHE A 61 -2.80 -1.35 7.51
N TYR A 62 -1.55 -1.05 7.16
CA TYR A 62 -0.47 -0.96 8.14
C TYR A 62 -0.06 0.48 8.41
N GLU A 63 0.46 1.16 7.39
CA GLU A 63 1.07 2.49 7.54
C GLU A 63 0.98 3.26 6.22
N TRP A 64 1.14 4.59 6.28
CA TRP A 64 1.30 5.42 5.09
C TRP A 64 2.39 6.47 5.31
N TYR A 65 3.03 6.89 4.22
CA TYR A 65 4.10 7.87 4.23
C TYR A 65 3.88 8.90 3.13
N GLU A 66 4.24 10.14 3.40
CA GLU A 66 4.35 11.18 2.39
C GLU A 66 5.83 11.44 2.10
N THR A 67 6.19 11.39 0.82
CA THR A 67 7.52 11.78 0.33
C THR A 67 7.41 13.06 -0.49
N ASN A 68 8.55 13.62 -0.90
CA ASN A 68 8.56 14.85 -1.72
C ASN A 68 7.85 14.69 -3.08
N THR A 69 7.77 13.47 -3.61
CA THR A 69 7.21 13.19 -4.94
C THR A 69 5.93 12.38 -4.89
N HIS A 70 5.83 11.40 -3.99
CA HIS A 70 4.73 10.44 -3.95
C HIS A 70 4.15 10.24 -2.55
N LEU A 71 2.89 9.81 -2.52
CA LEU A 71 2.25 9.24 -1.35
C LEU A 71 2.40 7.73 -1.39
N TRP A 72 2.77 7.13 -0.27
CA TRP A 72 2.99 5.70 -0.13
C TRP A 72 2.02 5.13 0.89
N CYS A 73 1.36 4.05 0.54
CA CYS A 73 0.47 3.31 1.44
C CYS A 73 0.97 1.86 1.52
N VAL A 74 1.07 1.34 2.73
CA VAL A 74 1.52 -0.02 3.03
C VAL A 74 0.32 -0.83 3.48
N VAL A 75 0.02 -1.89 2.74
CA VAL A 75 -1.12 -2.78 2.99
C VAL A 75 -0.70 -4.24 2.90
N GLU A 76 -1.58 -5.13 3.33
CA GLU A 76 -1.42 -6.58 3.19
C GLU A 76 -1.24 -6.99 1.72
N LEU A 77 -0.32 -7.93 1.48
CA LEU A 77 -0.09 -8.47 0.14
C LEU A 77 -1.04 -9.64 -0.14
N CYS A 78 -1.96 -9.46 -1.07
CA CYS A 78 -2.76 -10.55 -1.62
C CYS A 78 -2.06 -11.15 -2.85
N THR A 79 -1.65 -12.42 -2.76
CA THR A 79 -0.96 -13.12 -3.86
C THR A 79 -1.90 -13.89 -4.79
N GLY A 80 -3.18 -13.98 -4.45
CA GLY A 80 -4.18 -14.63 -5.28
C GLY A 80 -4.52 -13.83 -6.55
N PRO A 81 -5.11 -14.49 -7.56
CA PRO A 81 -5.65 -13.78 -8.72
C PRO A 81 -6.78 -12.84 -8.31
N SER A 82 -6.94 -11.74 -9.04
CA SER A 82 -8.11 -10.88 -8.87
C SER A 82 -9.37 -11.56 -9.37
N LEU A 83 -10.49 -11.30 -8.70
CA LEU A 83 -11.80 -11.92 -8.93
C LEU A 83 -12.58 -11.24 -10.09
N ARG A 84 -11.86 -10.85 -11.14
CA ARG A 84 -12.31 -9.90 -12.17
C ARG A 84 -13.56 -10.32 -12.95
#